data_AF-A0A849FVF2-F1
#
_entry.id   AF-A0A849FVF2-F1
#
_cell.length_a   1.000
_cell.length_b   1.000
_cell.length_c   1.000
_cell.angle_alpha   90.00
_cell.angle_beta   90.00
_cell.angle_gamma   90.00
#
_symmetry.space_group_name_H-M   'P 1'
#
loop_
_entity.id
_entity.type
_entity.pdbx_description
1 polymer ?
#
loop_
_entity_poly.entity_id
_entity_poly.type
_entity_poly.pdbx_seq_one_letter_code
_entity_poly.pdbx_strand_id
1 'polypeptide(L)'
;PALSSVALLFHSAEYFALMVVGLSAIAAFAGTGQVAKALLMTLLGLIMATVGEGALFNMPRFTMGIMDLQSGFGFITLAMAMFALPEALFLVLKPKEMGGDGGEIKDLRISRSEAKAIAPVVGRQSIQGFFIGVLPGAGATIASFLGYAVERNIAKKEEQEEFGKGSIKGLAAPETANNAACTGSFVPLLTLGIPGSGTTAILLGALLALNVTPGPRLMIDEPQIFWAVIMSMFIGNLVLLILNLPLIPYIAKVLLVPRNYLIPFILFFTLMGAYIGQNNATELLILVGFGIAATALKFADYPLAPLLIGFILGGMLEDNFSRSMQLYDGIGFIWERPMTLALLVIAMLLVMLPSFRARRARARAEGVAEGD
;
A
#
# COMPACT_ATOMS: atom_id res chain seq x y z
N PRO A 1 -6.38 -20.46 -2.86
CA PRO A 1 -7.04 -21.68 -2.32
C PRO A 1 -6.51 -22.07 -0.93
N ALA A 2 -5.24 -22.43 -0.77
CA ALA A 2 -4.69 -22.87 0.54
C ALA A 2 -4.80 -21.78 1.63
N LEU A 3 -4.44 -20.54 1.29
CA LEU A 3 -4.56 -19.41 2.21
C LEU A 3 -6.02 -19.13 2.59
N SER A 4 -6.93 -19.19 1.63
CA SER A 4 -8.38 -19.03 1.87
C SER A 4 -8.93 -20.11 2.79
N SER A 5 -8.53 -21.38 2.62
CA SER A 5 -8.97 -22.48 3.49
C SER A 5 -8.45 -22.35 4.92
N VAL A 6 -7.23 -21.83 5.12
CA VAL A 6 -6.73 -21.50 6.46
C VAL A 6 -7.50 -20.32 7.04
N ALA A 7 -7.79 -19.31 6.23
CA ALA A 7 -8.52 -18.13 6.66
C ALA A 7 -10.00 -18.40 7.01
N LEU A 8 -10.59 -19.49 6.51
CA LEU A 8 -11.91 -19.96 6.96
C LEU A 8 -11.91 -20.48 8.41
N LEU A 9 -10.74 -20.84 8.96
CA LEU A 9 -10.60 -21.23 10.37
C LEU A 9 -10.56 -20.01 11.30
N PHE A 10 -10.37 -18.82 10.75
CA PHE A 10 -10.19 -17.61 11.55
C PHE A 10 -11.54 -17.12 12.08
N HIS A 11 -11.57 -16.89 13.39
CA HIS A 11 -12.67 -16.22 14.07
C HIS A 11 -12.23 -14.78 14.40
N SER A 12 -13.05 -14.04 15.14
CA SER A 12 -12.76 -12.65 15.49
C SER A 12 -11.40 -12.47 16.17
N ALA A 13 -10.99 -13.43 16.99
CA ALA A 13 -9.72 -13.38 17.71
C ALA A 13 -8.52 -13.44 16.75
N GLU A 14 -8.55 -14.35 15.77
CA GLU A 14 -7.49 -14.45 14.76
C GLU A 14 -7.50 -13.28 13.79
N TYR A 15 -8.67 -12.76 13.40
CA TYR A 15 -8.75 -11.54 12.59
C TYR A 15 -8.16 -10.33 13.30
N PHE A 16 -8.49 -10.14 14.58
CA PHE A 16 -7.87 -9.10 15.40
C PHE A 16 -6.35 -9.21 15.37
N ALA A 17 -5.80 -10.39 15.69
CA ALA A 17 -4.36 -10.58 15.70
C ALA A 17 -3.72 -10.40 14.30
N LEU A 18 -4.42 -10.80 13.25
CA LEU A 18 -3.98 -10.60 11.87
C LEU A 18 -3.94 -9.12 11.47
N MET A 19 -4.93 -8.32 11.89
CA MET A 19 -4.89 -6.86 11.71
C MET A 19 -3.69 -6.25 12.45
N VAL A 20 -3.41 -6.71 13.68
CA VAL A 20 -2.22 -6.28 14.44
C VAL A 20 -0.92 -6.65 13.71
N VAL A 21 -0.84 -7.84 13.12
CA VAL A 21 0.31 -8.26 12.27
C VAL A 21 0.42 -7.35 11.05
N GLY A 22 -0.68 -7.06 10.36
CA GLY A 22 -0.70 -6.18 9.19
C GLY A 22 -0.21 -4.78 9.50
N LEU A 23 -0.72 -4.18 10.59
CA LEU A 23 -0.30 -2.87 11.08
C LEU A 23 1.18 -2.87 11.53
N SER A 24 1.63 -3.96 12.16
CA SER A 24 3.03 -4.15 12.57
C SER A 24 3.98 -4.30 11.39
N ALA A 25 3.54 -4.96 10.32
CA ALA A 25 4.33 -5.14 9.10
C ALA A 25 4.60 -3.79 8.41
N ILE A 26 3.64 -2.86 8.40
CA ILE A 26 3.84 -1.49 7.88
C ILE A 26 5.02 -0.81 8.58
N ALA A 27 5.12 -0.95 9.90
CA ALA A 27 6.23 -0.42 10.68
C ALA A 27 7.55 -1.14 10.39
N ALA A 28 7.52 -2.47 10.31
CA ALA A 28 8.70 -3.30 10.10
C ALA A 28 9.36 -3.05 8.73
N PHE A 29 8.54 -2.76 7.72
CA PHE A 29 8.98 -2.54 6.34
C PHE A 29 9.07 -1.06 5.97
N ALA A 30 8.70 -0.13 6.85
CA ALA A 30 8.99 1.28 6.64
C ALA A 30 10.50 1.49 6.44
N GLY A 31 10.86 2.23 5.39
CA GLY A 31 12.26 2.45 5.01
C GLY A 31 13.13 2.90 6.18
N THR A 32 14.44 2.64 6.10
CA THR A 32 15.40 3.00 7.16
C THR A 32 15.28 4.46 7.55
N GLY A 33 14.93 4.72 8.82
CA GLY A 33 14.71 6.07 9.35
C GLY A 33 13.27 6.57 9.32
N GLN A 34 12.36 5.90 8.59
CA GLN A 34 10.94 6.28 8.49
C GLN A 34 10.00 5.44 9.37
N VAL A 35 10.50 4.41 10.05
CA VAL A 35 9.70 3.51 10.92
C VAL A 35 8.83 4.26 11.92
N ALA A 36 9.40 5.23 12.64
CA ALA A 36 8.65 6.02 13.62
C ALA A 36 7.56 6.87 12.95
N LYS A 37 7.86 7.49 11.80
CA LYS A 37 6.88 8.26 11.03
C LYS A 37 5.75 7.36 10.51
N ALA A 38 6.08 6.19 9.98
CA ALA A 38 5.09 5.22 9.52
C ALA A 38 4.16 4.75 10.65
N LEU A 39 4.72 4.43 11.83
CA LEU A 39 3.94 4.08 13.02
C LEU A 39 3.00 5.22 13.45
N LEU A 40 3.50 6.45 13.52
CA LEU A 40 2.68 7.61 13.86
C LEU A 40 1.53 7.81 12.86
N MET A 41 1.80 7.63 11.57
CA MET A 41 0.78 7.74 10.51
C MET A 41 -0.24 6.60 10.62
N THR A 42 0.19 5.38 10.90
CA THR A 42 -0.72 4.25 11.16
C THR A 42 -1.59 4.50 12.39
N LEU A 43 -1.02 5.00 13.49
CA LEU A 43 -1.78 5.38 14.69
C LEU A 43 -2.77 6.51 14.42
N LEU A 44 -2.37 7.52 13.64
CA LEU A 44 -3.27 8.59 13.21
C LEU A 44 -4.44 8.03 12.40
N GLY A 45 -4.18 7.09 11.48
CA GLY A 45 -5.20 6.36 10.75
C GLY A 45 -6.16 5.60 11.67
N LEU A 46 -5.64 4.88 12.65
CA LEU A 46 -6.44 4.17 13.66
C LEU A 46 -7.33 5.13 14.46
N ILE A 47 -6.79 6.27 14.90
CA ILE A 47 -7.56 7.29 15.60
C ILE A 47 -8.70 7.79 14.72
N MET A 48 -8.42 8.10 13.44
CA MET A 48 -9.44 8.54 12.50
C MET A 48 -10.53 7.50 12.26
N ALA A 49 -10.20 6.21 12.31
CA ALA A 49 -11.16 5.12 12.16
C ALA A 49 -12.16 5.01 13.33
N THR A 50 -11.81 5.54 14.52
CA THR A 50 -12.70 5.52 15.69
C THR A 50 -13.78 6.61 15.66
N VAL A 51 -13.68 7.57 14.73
CA VAL A 51 -14.68 8.63 14.55
C VAL A 51 -15.92 8.04 13.89
N GLY A 52 -17.08 8.24 14.51
CA GLY A 52 -18.37 7.70 14.06
C GLY A 52 -19.01 6.76 15.08
N GLU A 53 -19.97 5.97 14.64
CA GLU A 53 -20.67 5.01 15.49
C GLU A 53 -19.76 3.85 15.91
N GLY A 54 -19.76 3.54 17.22
CA GLY A 54 -18.98 2.43 17.73
C GLY A 54 -19.62 1.07 17.51
N ALA A 55 -18.81 0.08 17.13
CA ALA A 55 -19.20 -1.29 16.83
C ALA A 55 -20.10 -1.99 17.87
N LEU A 56 -19.89 -1.67 19.15
CA LEU A 56 -20.52 -2.34 20.28
C LEU A 56 -21.87 -1.76 20.68
N PHE A 57 -21.98 -0.43 20.62
CA PHE A 57 -23.09 0.29 21.23
C PHE A 57 -23.83 1.20 20.22
N ASN A 58 -23.38 1.25 18.96
CA ASN A 58 -23.87 2.16 17.92
C ASN A 58 -24.01 3.62 18.41
N MET A 59 -23.16 4.00 19.38
CA MET A 59 -23.14 5.35 19.92
C MET A 59 -22.15 6.19 19.11
N PRO A 60 -22.53 7.41 18.70
CA PRO A 60 -21.61 8.34 18.03
C PRO A 60 -20.42 8.69 18.93
N ARG A 61 -19.20 8.55 18.42
CA ARG A 61 -17.95 8.90 19.10
C ARG A 61 -17.18 9.92 18.26
N PHE A 62 -16.65 10.94 18.92
CA PHE A 62 -15.81 11.98 18.30
C PHE A 62 -16.45 12.74 17.13
N THR A 63 -17.79 12.73 17.02
CA THR A 63 -18.52 13.42 15.95
C THR A 63 -18.69 14.91 16.17
N MET A 64 -18.35 15.41 17.36
CA MET A 64 -18.50 16.83 17.76
C MET A 64 -19.93 17.38 17.58
N GLY A 65 -20.95 16.51 17.51
CA GLY A 65 -22.34 16.88 17.23
C GLY A 65 -22.68 17.09 15.75
N ILE A 66 -21.73 16.85 14.83
CA ILE A 66 -21.95 16.92 13.38
C ILE A 66 -22.58 15.60 12.91
N MET A 67 -23.78 15.67 12.33
CA MET A 67 -24.51 14.49 11.84
C MET A 67 -23.72 13.74 10.76
N ASP A 68 -23.08 14.47 9.84
CA ASP A 68 -22.29 13.88 8.75
C ASP A 68 -21.10 13.04 9.25
N LEU A 69 -20.62 13.27 10.48
CA LEU A 69 -19.54 12.49 11.09
C LEU A 69 -20.03 11.23 11.82
N GLN A 70 -21.35 10.99 11.93
CA GLN A 70 -21.87 9.77 12.56
C GLN A 70 -21.47 8.51 11.80
N SER A 71 -21.48 8.58 10.46
CA SER A 71 -20.99 7.51 9.58
C SER A 71 -19.46 7.39 9.55
N GLY A 72 -18.75 8.23 10.32
CA GLY A 72 -17.30 8.36 10.25
C GLY A 72 -16.83 9.08 8.99
N PHE A 73 -15.53 9.06 8.74
CA PHE A 73 -14.98 9.65 7.51
C PHE A 73 -15.16 8.71 6.32
N GLY A 74 -15.63 9.21 5.19
CA GLY A 74 -15.65 8.44 3.95
C GLY A 74 -14.25 8.01 3.51
N PHE A 75 -14.04 6.71 3.29
CA PHE A 75 -12.74 6.21 2.80
C PHE A 75 -12.31 6.89 1.50
N ILE A 76 -13.25 7.05 0.54
CA ILE A 76 -12.98 7.69 -0.75
C ILE A 76 -12.49 9.11 -0.54
N THR A 77 -13.17 9.86 0.32
CA THR A 77 -12.79 11.24 0.70
C THR A 77 -11.37 11.28 1.26
N LEU A 78 -11.04 10.38 2.18
CA LEU A 78 -9.72 10.28 2.79
C LEU A 78 -8.63 9.92 1.77
N ALA A 79 -8.88 8.93 0.92
CA ALA A 79 -7.93 8.50 -0.10
C ALA A 79 -7.62 9.62 -1.10
N MET A 80 -8.66 10.33 -1.54
CA MET A 80 -8.58 11.48 -2.43
C MET A 80 -7.83 12.66 -1.80
N ALA A 81 -8.16 12.97 -0.54
CA ALA A 81 -7.49 14.00 0.24
C ALA A 81 -6.01 13.68 0.47
N MET A 82 -5.65 12.43 0.72
CA MET A 82 -4.28 12.05 1.06
C MET A 82 -3.38 11.88 -0.17
N PHE A 83 -3.89 11.40 -1.31
CA PHE A 83 -3.04 11.13 -2.47
C PHE A 83 -3.18 12.14 -3.61
N ALA A 84 -4.39 12.60 -3.93
CA ALA A 84 -4.60 13.44 -5.11
C ALA A 84 -4.33 14.92 -4.82
N LEU A 85 -4.86 15.47 -3.72
CA LEU A 85 -4.69 16.89 -3.37
C LEU A 85 -3.22 17.27 -3.12
N PRO A 86 -2.45 16.52 -2.31
CA PRO A 86 -1.05 16.80 -2.10
C PRO A 86 -0.25 16.73 -3.40
N GLU A 87 -0.52 15.77 -4.28
CA GLU A 87 0.19 15.70 -5.57
C GLU A 87 -0.10 16.94 -6.43
N ALA A 88 -1.36 17.35 -6.52
CA ALA A 88 -1.75 18.57 -7.24
C ALA A 88 -1.06 19.83 -6.68
N LEU A 89 -1.04 19.99 -5.35
CA LEU A 89 -0.41 21.13 -4.69
C LEU A 89 1.12 21.11 -4.83
N PHE A 90 1.75 19.95 -4.71
CA PHE A 90 3.20 19.81 -4.94
C PHE A 90 3.59 20.11 -6.40
N LEU A 91 2.75 19.77 -7.38
CA LEU A 91 2.97 20.12 -8.77
C LEU A 91 2.94 21.64 -9.01
N VAL A 92 2.13 22.39 -8.24
CA VAL A 92 2.13 23.87 -8.24
C VAL A 92 3.42 24.41 -7.61
N LEU A 93 3.84 23.83 -6.47
CA LEU A 93 4.93 24.35 -5.64
C LEU A 93 6.32 24.02 -6.19
N LYS A 94 6.48 22.93 -6.94
CA LYS A 94 7.75 22.59 -7.58
C LYS A 94 8.07 23.60 -8.69
N PRO A 95 9.27 24.22 -8.69
CA PRO A 95 9.74 25.02 -9.81
C PRO A 95 9.59 24.26 -11.13
N LYS A 96 9.26 24.98 -12.20
CA LYS A 96 9.20 24.40 -13.53
C LYS A 96 10.63 24.04 -13.95
N GLU A 97 11.06 22.82 -13.69
CA GLU A 97 12.18 22.25 -14.43
C GLU A 97 11.75 22.26 -15.90
N MET A 98 12.46 23.05 -16.72
CA MET A 98 12.31 22.97 -18.17
C MET A 98 12.66 21.54 -18.54
N GLY A 99 11.65 20.78 -18.97
CA GLY A 99 11.82 19.40 -19.38
C GLY A 99 12.97 19.30 -20.36
N GLY A 100 13.89 18.38 -20.08
CA GLY A 100 14.96 18.03 -21.01
C GLY A 100 14.36 17.73 -22.38
N ASP A 101 15.09 18.15 -23.41
CA ASP A 101 14.74 17.96 -24.81
C ASP A 101 14.28 16.50 -25.01
N GLY A 102 13.03 16.33 -25.43
CA GLY A 102 12.39 15.04 -25.57
C GLY A 102 13.06 14.26 -26.69
N GLY A 103 14.17 13.60 -26.37
CA GLY A 103 14.89 12.76 -27.31
C GLY A 103 13.92 11.78 -27.98
N GLU A 104 14.05 11.64 -29.29
CA GLU A 104 13.23 10.69 -30.04
C GLU A 104 13.41 9.28 -29.45
N ILE A 105 12.33 8.71 -28.93
CA ILE A 105 12.30 7.32 -28.47
C ILE A 105 12.41 6.43 -29.72
N LYS A 106 13.63 6.01 -30.05
CA LYS A 106 13.92 5.07 -31.14
C LYS A 106 14.18 3.68 -30.56
N ASP A 107 13.77 2.65 -31.30
CA ASP A 107 13.92 1.22 -30.98
C ASP A 107 13.31 0.76 -29.64
N LEU A 108 11.99 0.53 -29.66
CA LEU A 108 11.23 -0.08 -28.55
C LEU A 108 11.36 -1.62 -28.47
N ARG A 109 12.18 -2.23 -29.33
CA ARG A 109 12.25 -3.70 -29.46
C ARG A 109 13.46 -4.26 -28.71
N ILE A 110 13.19 -5.18 -27.78
CA ILE A 110 14.20 -5.97 -27.09
C ILE A 110 14.83 -6.96 -28.07
N SER A 111 16.16 -6.99 -28.15
CA SER A 111 16.91 -7.98 -28.92
C SER A 111 16.89 -9.36 -28.25
N ARG A 112 17.10 -10.43 -29.03
CA ARG A 112 17.13 -11.80 -28.48
C ARG A 112 18.23 -12.01 -27.43
N SER A 113 19.36 -11.33 -27.59
CA SER A 113 20.46 -11.34 -26.62
C SER A 113 20.08 -10.71 -25.30
N GLU A 114 19.38 -9.58 -25.33
CA GLU A 114 18.90 -8.89 -24.13
C GLU A 114 17.82 -9.72 -23.43
N ALA A 115 16.88 -10.30 -24.18
CA ALA A 115 15.87 -11.19 -23.64
C ALA A 115 16.47 -12.38 -22.89
N LYS A 116 17.53 -12.99 -23.43
CA LYS A 116 18.24 -14.10 -22.77
C LYS A 116 18.99 -13.64 -21.52
N ALA A 117 19.52 -12.42 -21.51
CA ALA A 117 20.22 -11.86 -20.36
C ALA A 117 19.26 -11.50 -19.21
N ILE A 118 18.05 -11.01 -19.51
CA ILE A 118 17.06 -10.63 -18.48
C ILE A 118 16.19 -11.80 -18.01
N ALA A 119 15.99 -12.85 -18.80
CA ALA A 119 15.14 -13.99 -18.43
C ALA A 119 15.42 -14.57 -17.01
N PRO A 120 16.68 -14.82 -16.59
CA PRO A 120 16.93 -15.32 -15.23
C PRO A 120 16.66 -14.27 -14.15
N VAL A 121 16.84 -12.99 -14.46
CA VAL A 121 16.48 -11.86 -13.56
C VAL A 121 14.98 -11.84 -13.37
N VAL A 122 14.22 -11.88 -14.47
CA VAL A 122 12.75 -11.86 -14.45
C VAL A 122 12.22 -13.02 -13.61
N GLY A 123 12.75 -14.23 -13.78
CA GLY A 123 12.34 -15.39 -12.97
C GLY A 123 12.57 -15.18 -11.47
N ARG A 124 13.78 -14.78 -11.06
CA ARG A 124 14.11 -14.55 -9.64
C ARG A 124 13.28 -13.42 -9.03
N GLN A 125 13.21 -12.29 -9.72
CA GLN A 125 12.53 -11.09 -9.23
C GLN A 125 11.01 -11.21 -9.27
N SER A 126 10.46 -12.08 -10.12
CA SER A 126 9.02 -12.41 -10.07
C SER A 126 8.67 -13.15 -8.79
N ILE A 127 9.47 -14.13 -8.38
CA ILE A 127 9.25 -14.89 -7.15
C ILE A 127 9.42 -13.97 -5.93
N GLN A 128 10.54 -13.26 -5.87
CA GLN A 128 10.84 -12.33 -4.78
C GLN A 128 9.78 -11.23 -4.68
N GLY A 129 9.46 -10.57 -5.80
CA GLY A 129 8.47 -9.52 -5.86
C GLY A 129 7.09 -10.00 -5.42
N PHE A 130 6.66 -11.18 -5.87
CA PHE A 130 5.39 -11.77 -5.44
C PHE A 130 5.32 -11.95 -3.91
N PHE A 131 6.34 -12.55 -3.30
CA PHE A 131 6.36 -12.75 -1.85
C PHE A 131 6.40 -11.43 -1.07
N ILE A 132 7.12 -10.42 -1.56
CA ILE A 132 7.10 -9.08 -0.97
C ILE A 132 5.71 -8.47 -1.09
N GLY A 133 5.03 -8.64 -2.22
CA GLY A 133 3.67 -8.15 -2.44
C GLY A 133 2.64 -8.77 -1.49
N VAL A 134 2.81 -10.04 -1.13
CA VAL A 134 1.95 -10.74 -0.14
C VAL A 134 2.10 -10.14 1.26
N LEU A 135 3.22 -9.48 1.57
CA LEU A 135 3.45 -8.86 2.88
C LEU A 135 2.68 -7.53 2.99
N PRO A 136 1.81 -7.36 4.01
CA PRO A 136 1.10 -6.11 4.23
C PRO A 136 2.05 -4.93 4.45
N GLY A 137 1.76 -3.80 3.81
CA GLY A 137 2.50 -2.55 4.00
C GLY A 137 3.87 -2.47 3.33
N ALA A 138 4.41 -3.56 2.77
CA ALA A 138 5.70 -3.53 2.08
C ALA A 138 5.61 -2.80 0.72
N GLY A 139 4.52 -3.03 -0.01
CA GLY A 139 4.23 -2.36 -1.28
C GLY A 139 5.26 -2.61 -2.39
N ALA A 140 4.98 -2.02 -3.55
CA ALA A 140 5.73 -2.28 -4.77
C ALA A 140 7.10 -1.58 -4.79
N THR A 141 7.20 -0.42 -4.12
CA THR A 141 8.45 0.37 -4.03
C THR A 141 9.57 -0.40 -3.32
N ILE A 142 9.27 -1.09 -2.22
CA ILE A 142 10.26 -1.91 -1.50
C ILE A 142 10.66 -3.10 -2.36
N ALA A 143 9.71 -3.72 -3.07
CA ALA A 143 10.01 -4.79 -4.00
C ALA A 143 10.99 -4.34 -5.08
N SER A 144 10.80 -3.14 -5.66
CA SER A 144 11.74 -2.56 -6.61
C SER A 144 13.12 -2.32 -6.03
N PHE A 145 13.22 -1.68 -4.85
CA PHE A 145 14.51 -1.41 -4.21
C PHE A 145 15.26 -2.70 -3.86
N LEU A 146 14.55 -3.68 -3.29
CA LEU A 146 15.16 -4.95 -2.93
C LEU A 146 15.53 -5.76 -4.18
N GLY A 147 14.70 -5.72 -5.23
CA GLY A 147 15.00 -6.38 -6.49
C GLY A 147 16.25 -5.82 -7.16
N TYR A 148 16.39 -4.49 -7.17
CA TYR A 148 17.61 -3.82 -7.61
C TYR A 148 18.83 -4.21 -6.77
N ALA A 149 18.72 -4.17 -5.45
CA ALA A 149 19.83 -4.47 -4.54
C ALA A 149 20.29 -5.94 -4.64
N VAL A 150 19.33 -6.88 -4.69
CA VAL A 150 19.61 -8.32 -4.83
C VAL A 150 20.30 -8.58 -6.15
N GLU A 151 19.78 -8.03 -7.26
CA GLU A 151 20.37 -8.29 -8.58
C GLU A 151 21.74 -7.63 -8.73
N ARG A 152 21.94 -6.43 -8.17
CA ARG A 152 23.26 -5.79 -8.11
C ARG A 152 24.27 -6.66 -7.35
N ASN A 153 23.88 -7.24 -6.22
CA ASN A 153 24.77 -8.08 -5.41
C ASN A 153 25.08 -9.43 -6.07
N ILE A 154 24.16 -9.98 -6.87
CA ILE A 154 24.36 -11.22 -7.63
C ILE A 154 25.22 -10.99 -8.88
N ALA A 155 25.12 -9.79 -9.48
CA ALA A 155 25.86 -9.44 -10.68
C ALA A 155 27.38 -9.53 -10.48
N LYS A 156 28.10 -9.86 -11.54
CA LYS A 156 29.57 -9.87 -11.54
C LYS A 156 30.12 -8.46 -11.32
N LYS A 157 31.35 -8.34 -10.80
CA LYS A 157 31.97 -7.02 -10.56
C LYS A 157 31.96 -6.13 -11.80
N GLU A 158 32.22 -6.68 -12.99
CA GLU A 158 32.17 -5.90 -14.23
C GLU A 158 30.76 -5.35 -14.52
N GLU A 159 29.72 -6.16 -14.32
CA GLU A 159 28.32 -5.77 -14.54
C GLU A 159 27.80 -4.82 -13.46
N GLN A 160 28.32 -4.91 -12.22
CA GLN A 160 27.95 -4.03 -11.10
C GLN A 160 28.24 -2.56 -11.39
N GLU A 161 29.28 -2.27 -12.20
CA GLU A 161 29.64 -0.89 -12.56
C GLU A 161 28.64 -0.25 -13.54
N GLU A 162 27.84 -1.06 -14.23
CA GLU A 162 26.78 -0.60 -15.14
C GLU A 162 25.47 -0.28 -14.40
N PHE A 163 25.28 -0.79 -13.18
CA PHE A 163 24.09 -0.49 -12.38
C PHE A 163 24.05 1.00 -12.05
N GLY A 164 22.94 1.66 -12.41
CA GLY A 164 22.80 3.12 -12.30
C GLY A 164 23.37 3.91 -13.48
N LYS A 165 24.04 3.25 -14.45
CA LYS A 165 24.56 3.86 -15.69
C LYS A 165 23.87 3.35 -16.96
N GLY A 166 22.76 2.62 -16.83
CA GLY A 166 22.01 2.05 -17.96
C GLY A 166 22.02 0.53 -18.06
N SER A 167 22.42 -0.21 -17.01
CA SER A 167 22.33 -1.68 -17.00
C SER A 167 20.90 -2.17 -17.26
N ILE A 168 20.75 -3.06 -18.25
CA ILE A 168 19.48 -3.71 -18.59
C ILE A 168 18.98 -4.56 -17.43
N LYS A 169 19.88 -5.26 -16.72
CA LYS A 169 19.52 -6.03 -15.51
C LYS A 169 19.09 -5.11 -14.37
N GLY A 170 19.78 -3.97 -14.23
CA GLY A 170 19.45 -2.92 -13.28
C GLY A 170 18.09 -2.26 -13.52
N LEU A 171 17.56 -2.30 -14.75
CA LEU A 171 16.21 -1.85 -15.08
C LEU A 171 15.17 -2.99 -14.96
N ALA A 172 15.48 -4.16 -15.50
CA ALA A 172 14.55 -5.29 -15.53
C ALA A 172 14.23 -5.83 -14.13
N ALA A 173 15.19 -5.80 -13.20
CA ALA A 173 15.00 -6.29 -11.84
C ALA A 173 13.94 -5.50 -11.04
N PRO A 174 14.08 -4.17 -10.84
CA PRO A 174 13.10 -3.40 -10.09
C PRO A 174 11.71 -3.38 -10.75
N GLU A 175 11.63 -3.36 -12.09
CA GLU A 175 10.36 -3.37 -12.82
C GLU A 175 9.64 -4.72 -12.71
N THR A 176 10.39 -5.83 -12.79
CA THR A 176 9.80 -7.16 -12.59
C THR A 176 9.32 -7.33 -11.15
N ALA A 177 10.14 -6.93 -10.17
CA ALA A 177 9.77 -7.04 -8.76
C ALA A 177 8.55 -6.19 -8.43
N ASN A 178 8.46 -4.97 -8.98
CA ASN A 178 7.30 -4.08 -8.88
C ASN A 178 6.04 -4.78 -9.39
N ASN A 179 6.07 -5.27 -10.63
CA ASN A 179 4.90 -5.86 -11.28
C ASN A 179 4.42 -7.14 -10.58
N ALA A 180 5.37 -7.97 -10.12
CA ALA A 180 5.07 -9.16 -9.35
C ALA A 180 4.50 -8.83 -7.96
N ALA A 181 5.03 -7.79 -7.28
CA ALA A 181 4.51 -7.34 -6.00
C ALA A 181 3.09 -6.77 -6.11
N CYS A 182 2.81 -6.00 -7.16
CA CYS A 182 1.46 -5.53 -7.46
C CYS A 182 0.48 -6.70 -7.55
N THR A 183 0.82 -7.76 -8.29
CA THR A 183 -0.03 -8.96 -8.37
C THR A 183 -0.11 -9.71 -7.04
N GLY A 184 1.02 -9.87 -6.33
CA GLY A 184 1.08 -10.54 -5.02
C GLY A 184 0.23 -9.86 -3.95
N SER A 185 0.12 -8.53 -4.00
CA SER A 185 -0.66 -7.74 -3.05
C SER A 185 -2.18 -7.96 -3.12
N PHE A 186 -2.68 -8.54 -4.21
CA PHE A 186 -4.08 -8.96 -4.32
C PHE A 186 -4.39 -10.22 -3.51
N VAL A 187 -3.39 -11.06 -3.22
CA VAL A 187 -3.60 -12.30 -2.47
C VAL A 187 -4.17 -12.00 -1.07
N PRO A 188 -3.49 -11.22 -0.20
CA PRO A 188 -4.06 -10.88 1.10
C PRO A 188 -5.28 -9.98 0.99
N LEU A 189 -5.37 -9.12 -0.04
CA LEU A 189 -6.53 -8.27 -0.25
C LEU A 189 -7.81 -9.09 -0.48
N LEU A 190 -7.81 -9.98 -1.47
CA LEU A 190 -8.98 -10.75 -1.84
C LEU A 190 -9.31 -11.86 -0.85
N THR A 191 -8.28 -12.44 -0.21
CA THR A 191 -8.47 -13.58 0.69
C THR A 191 -8.63 -13.19 2.16
N LEU A 192 -8.05 -12.08 2.61
CA LEU A 192 -8.07 -11.67 4.03
C LEU A 192 -8.69 -10.28 4.24
N GLY A 193 -8.95 -9.51 3.18
CA GLY A 193 -9.41 -8.13 3.28
C GLY A 193 -8.31 -7.15 3.67
N ILE A 194 -7.04 -7.55 3.63
CA ILE A 194 -5.91 -6.74 4.11
C ILE A 194 -5.12 -6.21 2.91
N PRO A 195 -4.99 -4.88 2.73
CA PRO A 195 -4.25 -4.32 1.62
C PRO A 195 -2.73 -4.48 1.81
N GLY A 196 -2.03 -4.87 0.74
CA GLY A 196 -0.57 -5.01 0.70
C GLY A 196 0.19 -3.68 0.54
N SER A 197 -0.48 -2.64 0.05
CA SER A 197 0.09 -1.36 -0.33
C SER A 197 -0.96 -0.24 -0.28
N GLY A 198 -0.52 1.02 -0.36
CA GLY A 198 -1.44 2.16 -0.50
C GLY A 198 -2.34 2.08 -1.73
N THR A 199 -1.85 1.55 -2.87
CA THR A 199 -2.67 1.39 -4.08
C THR A 199 -3.74 0.30 -3.91
N THR A 200 -3.41 -0.82 -3.27
CA THR A 200 -4.42 -1.85 -2.94
C THR A 200 -5.39 -1.40 -1.86
N ALA A 201 -5.01 -0.47 -0.98
CA ALA A 201 -5.92 0.12 -0.01
C ALA A 201 -7.01 0.96 -0.72
N ILE A 202 -6.63 1.73 -1.74
CA ILE A 202 -7.60 2.43 -2.61
C ILE A 202 -8.53 1.43 -3.29
N LEU A 203 -7.98 0.33 -3.82
CA LEU A 203 -8.79 -0.70 -4.46
C LEU A 203 -9.75 -1.40 -3.48
N LEU A 204 -9.31 -1.68 -2.24
CA LEU A 204 -10.17 -2.21 -1.19
C LEU A 204 -11.38 -1.31 -0.97
N GLY A 205 -11.16 0.00 -0.84
CA GLY A 205 -12.26 0.94 -0.69
C GLY A 205 -13.15 1.04 -1.93
N ALA A 206 -12.61 0.89 -3.14
CA ALA A 206 -13.41 0.82 -4.35
C ALA A 206 -14.31 -0.43 -4.37
N LEU A 207 -13.80 -1.59 -3.93
CA LEU A 207 -14.59 -2.81 -3.78
C LEU A 207 -15.70 -2.62 -2.74
N LEU A 208 -15.39 -2.03 -1.57
CA LEU A 208 -16.37 -1.73 -0.54
C LEU A 208 -17.46 -0.76 -1.05
N ALA A 209 -17.08 0.25 -1.84
CA ALA A 209 -18.03 1.18 -2.46
C ALA A 209 -18.96 0.48 -3.48
N LEU A 210 -18.50 -0.61 -4.08
CA LEU A 210 -19.30 -1.48 -4.95
C LEU A 210 -20.05 -2.58 -4.17
N ASN A 211 -20.09 -2.49 -2.84
CA ASN A 211 -20.67 -3.50 -1.93
C ASN A 211 -20.01 -4.89 -2.03
N VAL A 212 -18.77 -4.95 -2.51
CA VAL A 212 -17.96 -6.16 -2.53
C VAL A 212 -17.05 -6.14 -1.31
N THR A 213 -17.23 -7.09 -0.39
CA THR A 213 -16.40 -7.21 0.81
C THR A 213 -15.34 -8.28 0.61
N PRO A 214 -14.05 -7.91 0.46
CA PRO A 214 -12.99 -8.90 0.31
C PRO A 214 -12.73 -9.67 1.59
N GLY A 215 -12.28 -10.91 1.48
CA GLY A 215 -12.06 -11.80 2.61
C GLY A 215 -12.30 -13.27 2.27
N PRO A 216 -12.20 -14.20 3.23
CA PRO A 216 -12.24 -15.64 2.93
C PRO A 216 -13.58 -16.08 2.37
N ARG A 217 -14.64 -15.37 2.76
CA ARG A 217 -16.00 -15.60 2.29
C ARG A 217 -16.22 -15.15 0.85
N LEU A 218 -15.42 -14.23 0.30
CA LEU A 218 -15.58 -13.75 -1.08
C LEU A 218 -15.56 -14.91 -2.10
N MET A 219 -14.73 -15.92 -1.87
CA MET A 219 -14.65 -17.10 -2.75
C MET A 219 -15.90 -18.00 -2.68
N ILE A 220 -16.67 -17.92 -1.59
CA ILE A 220 -17.86 -18.75 -1.34
C ILE A 220 -19.13 -18.00 -1.69
N ASP A 221 -19.27 -16.79 -1.16
CA ASP A 221 -20.45 -15.95 -1.28
C ASP A 221 -20.52 -15.32 -2.69
N GLU A 222 -19.38 -14.91 -3.26
CA GLU A 222 -19.28 -14.24 -4.56
C GLU A 222 -18.20 -14.86 -5.48
N PRO A 223 -18.29 -16.17 -5.80
CA PRO A 223 -17.26 -16.89 -6.56
C PRO A 223 -17.04 -16.29 -7.95
N GLN A 224 -18.11 -15.74 -8.56
CA GLN A 224 -18.03 -15.10 -9.87
C GLN A 224 -17.13 -13.87 -9.82
N ILE A 225 -17.28 -13.01 -8.80
CA ILE A 225 -16.45 -11.81 -8.63
C ILE A 225 -15.00 -12.23 -8.35
N PHE A 226 -14.79 -13.18 -7.43
CA PHE A 226 -13.45 -13.66 -7.09
C PHE A 226 -12.67 -14.16 -8.31
N TRP A 227 -13.26 -15.06 -9.09
CA TRP A 227 -12.61 -15.63 -10.27
C TRP A 227 -12.55 -14.64 -11.44
N ALA A 228 -13.53 -13.76 -11.61
CA ALA A 228 -13.49 -12.70 -12.61
C ALA A 228 -12.32 -11.73 -12.36
N VAL A 229 -12.06 -11.35 -11.10
CA VAL A 229 -10.91 -10.50 -10.76
C VAL A 229 -9.60 -11.23 -11.10
N ILE A 230 -9.43 -12.49 -10.69
CA ILE A 230 -8.21 -13.25 -11.01
C ILE A 230 -8.02 -13.41 -12.52
N MET A 231 -9.06 -13.82 -13.26
CA MET A 231 -8.98 -13.99 -14.71
C MET A 231 -8.75 -12.65 -15.44
N SER A 232 -9.36 -11.56 -14.96
CA SER A 232 -9.13 -10.24 -15.54
C SER A 232 -7.71 -9.74 -15.31
N MET A 233 -7.01 -10.17 -14.27
CA MET A 233 -5.58 -9.88 -14.12
C MET A 233 -4.73 -10.59 -15.19
N PHE A 234 -5.02 -11.85 -15.52
CA PHE A 234 -4.31 -12.57 -16.58
C PHE A 234 -4.59 -11.95 -17.97
N ILE A 235 -5.88 -11.80 -18.30
CA ILE A 235 -6.30 -11.23 -19.58
C ILE A 235 -5.86 -9.76 -19.66
N GLY A 236 -6.05 -9.00 -18.59
CA GLY A 236 -5.67 -7.60 -18.47
C GLY A 236 -4.18 -7.37 -18.67
N ASN A 237 -3.30 -8.24 -18.16
CA ASN A 237 -1.86 -8.14 -18.44
C ASN A 237 -1.54 -8.35 -19.93
N LEU A 238 -2.22 -9.28 -20.60
CA LEU A 238 -2.06 -9.50 -22.03
C LEU A 238 -2.57 -8.32 -22.85
N VAL A 239 -3.74 -7.78 -22.48
CA VAL A 239 -4.31 -6.57 -23.07
C VAL A 239 -3.40 -5.36 -22.82
N LEU A 240 -2.86 -5.21 -21.62
CA LEU A 240 -1.91 -4.15 -21.26
C LEU A 240 -0.65 -4.24 -22.11
N LEU A 241 -0.12 -5.43 -22.41
CA LEU A 241 1.02 -5.57 -23.31
C LEU A 241 0.68 -5.09 -24.73
N ILE A 242 -0.47 -5.51 -25.26
CA ILE A 242 -0.92 -5.16 -26.62
C ILE A 242 -1.22 -3.66 -26.72
N LEU A 243 -1.79 -3.05 -25.68
CA LEU A 243 -2.11 -1.62 -25.66
C LEU A 243 -0.89 -0.76 -25.35
N ASN A 244 -0.09 -1.09 -24.33
CA ASN A 244 1.00 -0.22 -23.91
C ASN A 244 2.06 -0.08 -25.00
N LEU A 245 2.51 -1.17 -25.65
CA LEU A 245 3.55 -1.11 -26.69
C LEU A 245 3.30 -0.03 -27.77
N PRO A 246 2.12 0.03 -28.43
CA PRO A 246 1.80 1.09 -29.38
C PRO A 246 1.45 2.44 -28.71
N LEU A 247 0.96 2.43 -27.46
CA LEU A 247 0.63 3.67 -26.75
C LEU A 247 1.84 4.37 -26.11
N ILE A 248 3.01 3.73 -25.96
CA ILE A 248 4.23 4.34 -25.39
C ILE A 248 4.48 5.77 -25.90
N PRO A 249 4.52 6.06 -27.22
CA PRO A 249 4.78 7.42 -27.71
C PRO A 249 3.67 8.43 -27.35
N TYR A 250 2.44 7.98 -27.13
CA TYR A 250 1.33 8.83 -26.70
C TYR A 250 1.35 9.06 -25.19
N ILE A 251 1.60 8.01 -24.40
CA ILE A 251 1.74 8.10 -22.94
C ILE A 251 2.94 8.97 -22.59
N ALA A 252 4.06 8.86 -23.33
CA ALA A 252 5.22 9.72 -23.16
C ALA A 252 4.87 11.21 -23.38
N LYS A 253 3.95 11.53 -24.30
CA LYS A 253 3.47 12.91 -24.50
C LYS A 253 2.61 13.43 -23.35
N VAL A 254 2.04 12.57 -22.51
CA VAL A 254 1.32 13.01 -21.29
C VAL A 254 2.28 13.75 -20.35
N LEU A 255 3.57 13.37 -20.33
CA LEU A 255 4.61 14.08 -19.56
C LEU A 255 4.84 15.51 -20.06
N LEU A 256 4.43 15.82 -21.29
CA LEU A 256 4.51 17.16 -21.90
C LEU A 256 3.25 17.99 -21.66
N VAL A 257 2.20 17.43 -21.07
CA VAL A 257 0.96 18.16 -20.80
C VAL A 257 1.27 19.32 -19.82
N PRO A 258 0.94 20.57 -20.18
CA PRO A 258 1.20 21.70 -19.32
C PRO A 258 0.50 21.54 -17.96
N ARG A 259 1.24 21.81 -16.88
CA ARG A 259 0.71 21.77 -15.50
C ARG A 259 -0.57 22.60 -15.34
N ASN A 260 -0.71 23.69 -16.10
CA ASN A 260 -1.90 24.55 -16.13
C ASN A 260 -3.20 23.82 -16.50
N TYR A 261 -3.14 22.72 -17.25
CA TYR A 261 -4.31 21.88 -17.53
C TYR A 261 -4.39 20.69 -16.59
N LEU A 262 -3.25 20.04 -16.33
CA LEU A 262 -3.19 18.83 -15.50
C LEU A 262 -3.73 19.08 -14.08
N ILE A 263 -3.33 20.18 -13.45
CA ILE A 263 -3.70 20.49 -12.06
C ILE A 263 -5.21 20.74 -11.91
N PRO A 264 -5.86 21.61 -12.72
CA PRO A 264 -7.32 21.75 -12.67
C PRO A 264 -8.08 20.46 -12.89
N PHE A 265 -7.65 19.59 -13.80
CA PHE A 265 -8.30 18.29 -13.99
C PHE A 265 -8.17 17.39 -12.77
N ILE A 266 -6.99 17.30 -12.16
CA ILE A 266 -6.81 16.54 -10.91
C ILE A 266 -7.76 17.08 -9.83
N LEU A 267 -7.78 18.39 -9.60
CA LEU A 267 -8.66 19.00 -8.59
C LEU A 267 -10.14 18.76 -8.91
N PHE A 268 -10.55 18.94 -10.16
CA PHE A 268 -11.92 18.70 -10.61
C PHE A 268 -12.37 17.27 -10.34
N PHE A 269 -11.61 16.27 -10.82
CA PHE A 269 -11.97 14.85 -10.62
C PHE A 269 -11.92 14.45 -9.15
N THR A 270 -11.03 15.04 -8.36
CA THR A 270 -10.94 14.73 -6.93
C THR A 270 -12.13 15.28 -6.15
N LEU A 271 -12.53 16.53 -6.42
CA LEU A 271 -13.71 17.14 -5.80
C LEU A 271 -15.00 16.46 -6.27
N MET A 272 -15.14 16.21 -7.57
CA MET A 272 -16.29 15.48 -8.11
C MET A 272 -16.37 14.06 -7.59
N GLY A 273 -15.25 13.34 -7.48
CA GLY A 273 -15.22 11.97 -6.98
C GLY A 273 -15.72 11.85 -5.55
N ALA A 274 -15.36 12.79 -4.67
CA ALA A 274 -15.88 12.83 -3.31
C ALA A 274 -17.35 13.27 -3.26
N TYR A 275 -17.74 14.23 -4.09
CA TYR A 275 -19.11 14.73 -4.11
C TYR A 275 -20.11 13.70 -4.63
N ILE A 276 -19.80 12.99 -5.71
CA ILE A 276 -20.71 12.01 -6.33
C ILE A 276 -21.05 10.88 -5.37
N GLY A 277 -20.11 10.46 -4.51
CA GLY A 277 -20.30 9.33 -3.61
C GLY A 277 -21.37 9.57 -2.54
N GLN A 278 -21.42 10.77 -1.96
CA GLN A 278 -22.29 11.07 -0.81
C GLN A 278 -23.27 12.22 -1.06
N ASN A 279 -23.15 12.93 -2.18
CA ASN A 279 -23.92 14.14 -2.51
C ASN A 279 -23.96 15.14 -1.33
N ASN A 280 -22.83 15.29 -0.66
CA ASN A 280 -22.70 16.02 0.61
C ASN A 280 -21.61 17.09 0.50
N ALA A 281 -21.97 18.34 0.82
CA ALA A 281 -21.03 19.47 0.83
C ALA A 281 -20.06 19.42 2.02
N THR A 282 -20.48 18.84 3.15
CA THR A 282 -19.61 18.67 4.33
C THR A 282 -18.42 17.77 4.00
N GLU A 283 -18.63 16.72 3.21
CA GLU A 283 -17.59 15.83 2.72
C GLU A 283 -16.54 16.55 1.85
N LEU A 284 -16.95 17.56 1.07
CA LEU A 284 -16.00 18.39 0.32
C LEU A 284 -15.12 19.24 1.24
N LEU A 285 -15.68 19.78 2.33
CA LEU A 285 -14.92 20.54 3.31
C LEU A 285 -13.92 19.64 4.05
N ILE A 286 -14.36 18.44 4.43
CA ILE A 286 -13.50 17.42 5.04
C ILE A 286 -12.37 17.03 4.08
N LEU A 287 -12.67 16.82 2.79
CA LEU A 287 -11.68 16.52 1.76
C LEU A 287 -10.62 17.61 1.67
N VAL A 288 -11.03 18.88 1.57
CA VAL A 288 -10.11 20.01 1.43
C VAL A 288 -9.28 20.16 2.70
N GLY A 289 -9.90 20.06 3.88
CA GLY A 289 -9.22 20.14 5.17
C GLY A 289 -8.15 19.06 5.33
N PHE A 290 -8.49 17.79 5.06
CA PHE A 290 -7.51 16.71 5.08
C PHE A 290 -6.48 16.83 3.97
N GLY A 291 -6.83 17.35 2.79
CA GLY A 291 -5.87 17.54 1.71
C GLY A 291 -4.80 18.56 2.04
N ILE A 292 -5.16 19.64 2.74
CA ILE A 292 -4.20 20.62 3.27
C ILE A 292 -3.31 19.97 4.33
N ALA A 293 -3.90 19.25 5.29
CA ALA A 293 -3.15 18.55 6.34
C ALA A 293 -2.19 17.50 5.77
N ALA A 294 -2.66 16.70 4.80
CA ALA A 294 -1.87 15.70 4.10
C ALA A 294 -0.70 16.34 3.32
N THR A 295 -0.93 17.52 2.73
CA THR A 295 0.12 18.29 2.06
C THR A 295 1.20 18.70 3.05
N ALA A 296 0.82 19.21 4.23
CA ALA A 296 1.78 19.55 5.29
C ALA A 296 2.56 18.32 5.79
N LEU A 297 1.89 17.19 6.00
CA LEU A 297 2.54 15.93 6.39
C LEU A 297 3.53 15.43 5.33
N LYS A 298 3.15 15.54 4.05
CA LYS A 298 4.03 15.20 2.92
C LYS A 298 5.24 16.13 2.84
N PHE A 299 5.08 17.42 3.14
CA PHE A 299 6.21 18.36 3.25
C PHE A 299 7.19 17.97 4.36
N ALA A 300 6.69 17.42 5.47
CA ALA A 300 7.49 16.90 6.56
C ALA A 300 8.02 15.46 6.31
N ASP A 301 7.87 14.94 5.09
CA ASP A 301 8.32 13.61 4.67
C ASP A 301 7.69 12.48 5.52
N TYR A 302 6.40 12.62 5.83
CA TYR A 302 5.60 11.54 6.44
C TYR A 302 4.93 10.69 5.36
N PRO A 303 5.03 9.35 5.44
CA PRO A 303 4.39 8.48 4.47
C PRO A 303 2.88 8.43 4.72
N LEU A 304 2.09 8.82 3.71
CA LEU A 304 0.63 8.89 3.82
C LEU A 304 -0.07 7.51 3.68
N ALA A 305 0.55 6.56 2.97
CA ALA A 305 -0.03 5.22 2.79
C ALA A 305 -0.29 4.45 4.11
N PRO A 306 0.64 4.44 5.10
CA PRO A 306 0.40 3.90 6.43
C PRO A 306 -0.85 4.42 7.14
N LEU A 307 -1.23 5.68 6.92
CA LEU A 307 -2.44 6.28 7.51
C LEU A 307 -3.70 5.67 6.92
N LEU A 308 -3.79 5.55 5.60
CA LEU A 308 -4.98 4.96 4.96
C LEU A 308 -5.12 3.47 5.29
N ILE A 309 -4.01 2.74 5.38
CA ILE A 309 -4.04 1.34 5.81
C ILE A 309 -4.46 1.26 7.28
N GLY A 310 -3.93 2.12 8.15
CA GLY A 310 -4.37 2.23 9.55
C GLY A 310 -5.84 2.56 9.68
N PHE A 311 -6.36 3.44 8.83
CA PHE A 311 -7.77 3.84 8.81
C PHE A 311 -8.69 2.67 8.42
N ILE A 312 -8.40 1.97 7.32
CA ILE A 312 -9.23 0.83 6.89
C ILE A 312 -9.17 -0.31 7.91
N LEU A 313 -7.96 -0.68 8.33
CA LEU A 313 -7.78 -1.80 9.26
C LEU A 313 -8.28 -1.45 10.67
N GLY A 314 -8.38 -0.17 11.03
CA GLY A 314 -8.81 0.27 12.35
C GLY A 314 -10.23 -0.13 12.70
N GLY A 315 -11.18 0.07 11.79
CA GLY A 315 -12.57 -0.37 11.99
C GLY A 315 -12.63 -1.89 12.16
N MET A 316 -11.98 -2.64 11.25
CA MET A 316 -11.93 -4.10 11.34
C MET A 316 -11.24 -4.59 12.62
N LEU A 317 -10.17 -3.92 13.06
CA LEU A 317 -9.45 -4.23 14.29
C LEU A 317 -10.37 -4.04 15.50
N GLU A 318 -11.07 -2.91 15.58
CA GLU A 318 -11.97 -2.59 16.68
C GLU A 318 -13.16 -3.54 16.75
N ASP A 319 -13.81 -3.84 15.62
CA ASP A 319 -14.94 -4.77 15.53
C ASP A 319 -14.55 -6.16 16.03
N ASN A 320 -13.42 -6.67 15.54
CA ASN A 320 -12.94 -8.01 15.88
C ASN A 320 -12.41 -8.08 17.31
N PHE A 321 -11.76 -7.03 17.80
CA PHE A 321 -11.36 -6.92 19.21
C PHE A 321 -12.58 -6.95 20.12
N SER A 322 -13.56 -6.10 19.84
CA SER A 322 -14.81 -5.96 20.59
C SER A 322 -15.58 -7.27 20.64
N ARG A 323 -15.75 -7.93 19.49
CA ARG A 323 -16.42 -9.23 19.42
C ARG A 323 -15.66 -10.31 20.21
N SER A 324 -14.33 -10.30 20.18
CA SER A 324 -13.52 -11.28 20.92
C SER A 324 -13.57 -11.03 22.42
N MET A 325 -13.54 -9.77 22.87
CA MET A 325 -13.71 -9.41 24.27
C MET A 325 -15.05 -9.88 24.84
N GLN A 326 -16.13 -9.78 24.06
CA GLN A 326 -17.45 -10.29 24.46
C GLN A 326 -17.52 -11.81 24.49
N LEU A 327 -16.97 -12.50 23.49
CA LEU A 327 -17.07 -13.96 23.39
C LEU A 327 -16.27 -14.71 24.45
N TYR A 328 -15.23 -14.08 25.00
CA TYR A 328 -14.28 -14.68 25.94
C TYR A 328 -14.27 -13.98 27.30
N ASP A 329 -15.30 -13.19 27.60
CA ASP A 329 -15.46 -12.44 28.87
C ASP A 329 -14.19 -11.68 29.29
N GLY A 330 -13.49 -11.07 28.33
CA GLY A 330 -12.24 -10.35 28.53
C GLY A 330 -11.13 -10.77 27.57
N ILE A 331 -9.88 -10.60 28.02
CA ILE A 331 -8.67 -10.85 27.20
C ILE A 331 -8.28 -12.34 27.13
N GLY A 332 -9.13 -13.26 27.63
CA GLY A 332 -8.88 -14.71 27.65
C GLY A 332 -8.61 -15.29 26.26
N PHE A 333 -9.23 -14.71 25.23
CA PHE A 333 -9.04 -15.10 23.82
C PHE A 333 -7.57 -15.07 23.37
N ILE A 334 -6.70 -14.28 24.01
CA ILE A 334 -5.27 -14.22 23.69
C ILE A 334 -4.58 -15.56 24.01
N TRP A 335 -4.94 -16.21 25.11
CA TRP A 335 -4.30 -17.44 25.59
C TRP A 335 -5.07 -18.70 25.20
N GLU A 336 -6.40 -18.60 25.11
CA GLU A 336 -7.28 -19.73 24.76
C GLU A 336 -7.21 -20.09 23.27
N ARG A 337 -6.77 -19.16 22.41
CA ARG A 337 -6.63 -19.37 20.96
C ARG A 337 -5.14 -19.36 20.60
N PRO A 338 -4.49 -20.54 20.41
CA PRO A 338 -3.05 -20.60 20.15
C PRO A 338 -2.64 -19.90 18.86
N MET A 339 -3.51 -19.84 17.85
CA MET A 339 -3.26 -19.09 16.62
C MET A 339 -3.20 -17.57 16.85
N THR A 340 -4.13 -17.02 17.65
CA THR A 340 -4.11 -15.61 18.05
C THR A 340 -2.82 -15.28 18.78
N LEU A 341 -2.41 -16.08 19.76
CA LEU A 341 -1.16 -15.88 20.49
C LEU A 341 0.05 -15.87 19.53
N ALA A 342 0.13 -16.86 18.64
CA ALA A 342 1.22 -16.96 17.68
C ALA A 342 1.31 -15.72 16.77
N LEU A 343 0.17 -15.25 16.25
CA LEU A 343 0.10 -14.04 15.42
C LEU A 343 0.52 -12.79 16.21
N LEU A 344 0.07 -12.63 17.46
CA LEU A 344 0.47 -11.49 18.30
C LEU A 344 1.97 -11.52 18.63
N VAL A 345 2.55 -12.69 18.86
CA VAL A 345 4.00 -12.86 19.03
C VAL A 345 4.73 -12.48 17.75
N ILE A 346 4.25 -12.90 16.57
CA ILE A 346 4.82 -12.49 15.28
C ILE A 346 4.75 -10.97 15.10
N ALA A 347 3.62 -10.35 15.42
CA ALA A 347 3.46 -8.90 15.36
C ALA A 347 4.48 -8.18 16.27
N MET A 348 4.64 -8.66 17.51
CA MET A 348 5.63 -8.13 18.45
C MET A 348 7.05 -8.26 17.90
N LEU A 349 7.40 -9.42 17.34
CA LEU A 349 8.71 -9.65 16.73
C LEU A 349 8.96 -8.73 15.52
N LEU A 350 7.95 -8.50 14.68
CA LEU A 350 8.05 -7.61 13.52
C LEU A 350 8.37 -6.16 13.93
N VAL A 351 7.82 -5.68 15.04
CA VAL A 351 8.12 -4.33 15.55
C VAL A 351 9.46 -4.26 16.29
N MET A 352 9.76 -5.28 17.11
CA MET A 352 10.94 -5.26 17.99
C MET A 352 12.25 -5.59 17.26
N LEU A 353 12.25 -6.54 16.32
CA LEU A 353 13.48 -6.99 15.65
C LEU A 353 14.18 -5.88 14.84
N PRO A 354 13.49 -5.09 13.98
CA PRO A 354 14.12 -4.00 13.25
C PRO A 354 14.64 -2.92 14.19
N SER A 355 13.86 -2.58 15.22
CA SER A 355 14.21 -1.58 16.24
C SER A 355 15.47 -1.99 17.02
N PHE A 356 15.56 -3.26 17.43
CA PHE A 356 16.72 -3.80 18.14
C PHE A 356 17.96 -3.89 17.25
N ARG A 357 17.82 -4.33 15.99
CA ARG A 357 18.92 -4.37 15.02
C ARG A 357 19.45 -2.97 14.68
N ALA A 358 18.56 -1.99 14.52
CA ALA A 358 18.94 -0.60 14.27
C ALA A 358 19.71 0.01 15.46
N ARG A 359 19.24 -0.23 16.69
CA ARG A 359 19.96 0.19 17.91
C ARG A 359 21.33 -0.47 18.03
N ARG A 360 21.43 -1.78 17.76
CA ARG A 360 22.70 -2.51 17.83
C ARG A 360 23.68 -2.10 16.73
N ALA A 361 23.19 -1.74 15.54
CA ALA A 361 24.00 -1.21 14.46
C ALA A 361 24.56 0.19 14.80
N ARG A 362 23.75 1.06 15.41
CA ARG A 362 24.20 2.38 15.91
C ARG A 362 25.24 2.24 17.02
N ALA A 363 24.99 1.39 18.01
CA ALA A 363 25.96 1.13 19.09
C ALA A 363 27.30 0.55 18.58
N ARG A 364 27.27 -0.26 17.51
CA ARG A 364 28.50 -0.75 16.85
C ARG A 364 29.22 0.35 16.06
N ALA A 365 28.49 1.29 15.46
CA ALA A 365 29.10 2.42 14.76
C ALA A 365 29.72 3.42 15.76
N GLU A 366 29.09 3.64 16.91
CA GLU A 366 29.61 4.47 18.00
C GLU A 366 30.86 3.85 18.64
N GLY A 367 30.87 2.54 18.88
CA GLY A 367 32.05 1.83 19.44
C GLY A 367 33.25 1.70 18.48
N VAL A 368 33.09 1.99 17.19
CA VAL A 368 34.21 2.08 16.23
C VAL A 368 34.77 3.50 16.19
N ALA A 369 33.97 4.52 16.49
CA ALA A 369 34.41 5.92 16.49
C ALA A 369 35.22 6.32 17.75
N GLU A 370 35.15 5.54 18.83
CA GLU A 370 36.01 5.73 20.03
C GLU A 370 37.31 4.90 19.98
N GLY A 371 37.52 4.13 18.91
CA GLY A 371 38.66 3.21 18.76
C GLY A 371 39.75 3.62 17.77
N ASP A 372 39.57 4.74 17.06
CA ASP A 372 40.58 5.43 16.23
C ASP A 372 41.02 6.72 16.95
#